data_AF-A0A1B8U6U7-F1
#
_entry.id   AF-A0A1B8U6U7-F1
#
_cell.length_a   1.000
_cell.length_b   1.000
_cell.length_c   1.000
_cell.angle_alpha   90.00
_cell.angle_beta   90.00
_cell.angle_gamma   90.00
#
_symmetry.space_group_name_H-M   'P 1'
#
loop_
_entity.id
_entity.type
_entity.pdbx_description
1 polymer ?
#
loop_
_entity_poly.entity_id
_entity_poly.type
_entity_poly.pdbx_seq_one_letter_code
_entity_poly.pdbx_strand_id
1 'polypeptide(L)'
;MSNNGEPFSLDGVESLMFTGLSTKNKFEYIGNKGLGFRYILSWVNWVEVRTRDVNFRFFKDFSVRFYEKYLQGSTLIQTRIVKEITEKRLLKNEIPIATLAFPELLKDKKAEYITSVILQFKEGQLGPIEEQLEKISEETLLFLPNIRKIVVVKDRETIKELHKTVDTEQLITVNDKTWNVYRKKDQVYKDNVKFNYAIAWQDNMEDAGYFYNYFKTDVRTLEFTLYYSCYF
;
A
#
# COMPACT_ATOMS: atom_id res chain seq x y z
N MET A 1 -6.95 -8.43 3.29
CA MET A 1 -7.16 -7.07 3.86
C MET A 1 -8.47 -6.54 3.36
N SER A 2 -9.32 -5.99 4.23
CA SER A 2 -10.64 -5.50 3.81
C SER A 2 -10.93 -4.15 4.46
N ASN A 3 -11.68 -3.28 3.78
CA ASN A 3 -12.09 -1.99 4.32
C ASN A 3 -13.55 -1.63 3.94
N ASN A 4 -14.13 -0.76 4.76
CA ASN A 4 -15.47 -0.19 4.59
C ASN A 4 -15.41 1.32 4.32
N GLY A 5 -14.29 1.80 3.75
CA GLY A 5 -14.14 3.20 3.35
C GLY A 5 -14.68 3.43 1.95
N GLU A 6 -14.03 4.32 1.21
CA GLU A 6 -14.39 4.61 -0.18
C GLU A 6 -14.14 3.39 -1.10
N PRO A 7 -15.06 3.12 -2.04
CA PRO A 7 -14.86 2.05 -3.02
C PRO A 7 -13.67 2.35 -3.93
N PHE A 8 -13.07 1.28 -4.45
CA PHE A 8 -12.05 1.39 -5.48
C PHE A 8 -12.66 1.99 -6.75
N SER A 9 -12.17 3.14 -7.19
CA SER A 9 -12.60 3.75 -8.45
C SER A 9 -11.93 3.07 -9.66
N LEU A 10 -12.48 3.29 -10.86
CA LEU A 10 -11.85 2.86 -12.12
C LEU A 10 -10.46 3.47 -12.29
N ASP A 11 -10.31 4.77 -12.02
CA ASP A 11 -9.00 5.44 -11.95
C ASP A 11 -8.06 4.75 -10.94
N GLY A 12 -8.61 4.25 -9.83
CA GLY A 12 -7.88 3.44 -8.86
C GLY A 12 -7.30 2.18 -9.52
N VAL A 13 -8.12 1.46 -10.30
CA VAL A 13 -7.68 0.26 -11.05
C VAL A 13 -6.58 0.61 -12.04
N GLU A 14 -6.77 1.67 -12.83
CA GLU A 14 -5.76 2.13 -13.80
C GLU A 14 -4.44 2.52 -13.13
N SER A 15 -4.50 3.15 -11.95
CA SER A 15 -3.32 3.52 -11.18
C SER A 15 -2.53 2.31 -10.64
N LEU A 16 -3.20 1.16 -10.44
CA LEU A 16 -2.52 -0.10 -10.13
C LEU A 16 -1.80 -0.63 -11.37
N MET A 17 -2.46 -0.59 -12.53
CA MET A 17 -1.95 -1.12 -13.78
C MET A 17 -0.71 -0.35 -14.27
N PHE A 18 -0.78 0.98 -14.28
CA PHE A 18 0.26 1.85 -14.85
C PHE A 18 0.90 2.76 -13.80
N THR A 19 2.23 2.75 -13.73
CA THR A 19 2.97 3.67 -12.85
C THR A 19 2.78 5.12 -13.30
N GLY A 20 2.51 6.01 -12.35
CA GLY A 20 2.54 7.46 -12.59
C GLY A 20 1.22 8.07 -13.09
N LEU A 21 0.14 7.28 -13.21
CA LEU A 21 -1.20 7.75 -13.62
C LEU A 21 -2.14 8.08 -12.45
N SER A 22 -1.66 8.10 -11.20
CA SER A 22 -2.52 8.48 -10.06
C SER A 22 -3.08 9.89 -10.26
N THR A 23 -4.40 10.00 -10.43
CA THR A 23 -5.15 11.26 -10.64
C THR A 23 -5.36 12.06 -9.35
N LYS A 24 -5.13 11.47 -8.17
CA LYS A 24 -5.27 12.14 -6.88
C LYS A 24 -4.12 13.14 -6.66
N ASN A 25 -4.45 14.34 -6.16
CA ASN A 25 -3.52 15.44 -5.85
C ASN A 25 -2.19 14.90 -5.32
N LYS A 26 -1.12 15.11 -6.09
CA LYS A 26 0.19 14.43 -5.93
C LYS A 26 0.84 14.61 -4.55
N PHE A 27 0.37 15.60 -3.78
CA PHE A 27 0.96 16.05 -2.52
C PHE A 27 0.22 15.58 -1.26
N GLU A 28 -1.05 15.15 -1.35
CA GLU A 28 -1.86 14.85 -0.15
C GLU A 28 -2.04 13.35 0.12
N TYR A 29 -1.85 12.50 -0.89
CA TYR A 29 -2.15 11.07 -0.78
C TYR A 29 -0.91 10.19 -0.75
N ILE A 30 -0.84 9.36 0.30
CA ILE A 30 0.16 8.32 0.52
C ILE A 30 0.04 7.26 -0.60
N GLY A 31 1.17 6.79 -1.14
CA GLY A 31 1.18 5.68 -2.11
C GLY A 31 0.90 6.07 -3.57
N ASN A 32 1.02 7.36 -3.92
CA ASN A 32 0.84 7.90 -5.27
C ASN A 32 1.66 7.21 -6.39
N LYS A 33 2.76 6.52 -6.05
CA LYS A 33 3.60 5.76 -6.99
C LYS A 33 3.24 4.26 -7.07
N GLY A 34 2.28 3.79 -6.27
CA GLY A 34 1.85 2.39 -6.24
C GLY A 34 2.95 1.40 -5.82
N LEU A 35 4.06 1.87 -5.26
CA LEU A 35 5.24 1.04 -4.95
C LEU A 35 4.94 0.00 -3.87
N GLY A 36 4.14 0.36 -2.86
CA GLY A 36 3.71 -0.58 -1.82
C GLY A 36 2.90 -1.74 -2.38
N PHE A 37 1.97 -1.47 -3.31
CA PHE A 37 1.20 -2.52 -3.98
C PHE A 37 2.09 -3.38 -4.89
N ARG A 38 3.05 -2.77 -5.59
CA ARG A 38 4.02 -3.49 -6.45
C ARG A 38 4.96 -4.38 -5.65
N TYR A 39 5.34 -3.98 -4.44
CA TYR A 39 6.17 -4.79 -3.55
C TYR A 39 5.49 -6.12 -3.20
N ILE A 40 4.15 -6.14 -3.09
CA ILE A 40 3.38 -7.37 -2.83
C ILE A 40 3.66 -8.45 -3.88
N LEU A 41 3.86 -8.06 -5.15
CA LEU A 41 4.11 -9.00 -6.25
C LEU A 41 5.38 -9.84 -6.10
N SER A 42 6.33 -9.44 -5.24
CA SER A 42 7.55 -10.22 -5.04
C SER A 42 7.29 -11.49 -4.21
N TRP A 43 6.26 -11.50 -3.36
CA TRP A 43 5.99 -12.59 -2.40
C TRP A 43 4.59 -13.22 -2.54
N VAL A 44 3.84 -12.89 -3.59
CA VAL A 44 2.54 -13.52 -3.90
C VAL A 44 2.54 -14.20 -5.26
N ASN A 45 1.72 -15.23 -5.41
CA ASN A 45 1.39 -15.84 -6.70
C ASN A 45 0.37 -14.98 -7.46
N TRP A 46 -0.62 -14.45 -6.73
CA TRP A 46 -1.63 -13.57 -7.29
C TRP A 46 -2.16 -12.57 -6.26
N VAL A 47 -2.67 -11.45 -6.78
CA VAL A 47 -3.40 -10.43 -6.02
C VAL A 47 -4.78 -10.28 -6.61
N GLU A 48 -5.81 -10.43 -5.80
CA GLU A 48 -7.20 -10.21 -6.18
C GLU A 48 -7.74 -9.00 -5.45
N VAL A 49 -8.35 -8.09 -6.19
CA VAL A 49 -9.07 -6.95 -5.63
C VAL A 49 -10.56 -7.22 -5.87
N ARG A 50 -11.30 -7.33 -4.78
CA ARG A 50 -12.76 -7.39 -4.80
C ARG A 50 -13.34 -6.06 -4.40
N THR A 51 -14.31 -5.60 -5.16
CA THR A 51 -15.14 -4.44 -4.85
C THR A 51 -16.61 -4.81 -5.06
N ARG A 52 -17.53 -3.87 -4.84
CA ARG A 52 -18.95 -4.10 -5.13
C ARG A 52 -19.21 -4.27 -6.63
N ASP A 53 -18.50 -3.52 -7.47
CA ASP A 53 -18.83 -3.37 -8.89
C ASP A 53 -17.93 -4.19 -9.79
N VAL A 54 -16.64 -4.32 -9.43
CA VAL A 54 -15.63 -5.01 -10.23
C VAL A 54 -14.69 -5.84 -9.37
N ASN A 55 -14.52 -7.10 -9.77
CA ASN A 55 -13.58 -8.02 -9.16
C ASN A 55 -12.54 -8.40 -10.20
N PHE A 56 -11.27 -8.30 -9.82
CA PHE A 56 -10.18 -8.52 -10.75
C PHE A 56 -8.95 -9.09 -10.07
N ARG A 57 -8.16 -9.85 -10.84
CA ARG A 57 -6.98 -10.56 -10.33
C ARG A 57 -5.76 -10.30 -11.21
N PHE A 58 -4.64 -9.99 -10.59
CA PHE A 58 -3.33 -9.89 -11.22
C PHE A 58 -2.49 -11.12 -10.93
N PHE A 59 -1.96 -11.73 -11.98
CA PHE A 59 -0.99 -12.82 -11.92
C PHE A 59 -0.26 -12.96 -13.25
N LYS A 60 0.99 -13.44 -13.19
CA LYS A 60 1.92 -13.38 -14.33
C LYS A 60 1.39 -14.14 -15.54
N ASP A 61 0.90 -15.36 -15.33
CA ASP A 61 0.42 -16.24 -16.40
C ASP A 61 -0.73 -15.62 -17.19
N PHE A 62 -1.63 -14.87 -16.54
CA PHE A 62 -2.69 -14.18 -17.26
C PHE A 62 -2.15 -13.09 -18.18
N SER A 63 -1.22 -12.26 -17.68
CA SER A 63 -0.60 -11.20 -18.48
C SER A 63 0.16 -11.79 -19.68
N VAL A 64 0.82 -12.93 -19.51
CA VAL A 64 1.50 -13.67 -20.58
C VAL A 64 0.49 -14.16 -21.63
N ARG A 65 -0.57 -14.87 -21.21
CA ARG A 65 -1.61 -15.35 -22.13
C ARG A 65 -2.31 -14.21 -22.86
N PHE A 66 -2.53 -13.08 -22.18
CA PHE A 66 -3.11 -11.88 -22.79
C PHE A 66 -2.20 -11.32 -23.88
N TYR A 67 -0.89 -11.22 -23.60
CA TYR A 67 0.11 -10.80 -24.57
C TYR A 67 0.14 -11.74 -25.79
N GLU A 68 0.24 -13.05 -25.58
CA GLU A 68 0.28 -14.06 -26.64
C GLU A 68 -0.97 -14.00 -27.52
N LYS A 69 -2.15 -13.88 -26.89
CA LYS A 69 -3.42 -13.89 -27.61
C LYS A 69 -3.70 -12.62 -28.40
N TYR A 70 -3.38 -11.44 -27.85
CA TYR A 70 -3.85 -10.16 -28.41
C TYR A 70 -2.75 -9.24 -28.91
N LEU A 71 -1.52 -9.39 -28.43
CA LEU A 71 -0.43 -8.42 -28.67
C LEU A 71 0.70 -8.98 -29.52
N GLN A 72 0.97 -10.29 -29.44
CA GLN A 72 2.07 -10.93 -30.15
C GLN A 72 2.02 -10.73 -31.66
N GLY A 73 0.82 -10.71 -32.26
CA GLY A 73 0.64 -10.48 -33.70
C GLY A 73 0.81 -9.04 -34.18
N SER A 74 0.94 -8.06 -33.27
CA SER A 74 0.98 -6.65 -33.65
C SER A 74 2.37 -6.22 -34.14
N THR A 75 2.46 -5.80 -35.42
CA THR A 75 3.71 -5.30 -36.02
C THR A 75 4.32 -4.15 -35.22
N LEU A 76 3.49 -3.20 -34.76
CA LEU A 76 3.94 -2.05 -33.95
C LEU A 76 4.63 -2.50 -32.66
N ILE A 77 4.06 -3.51 -31.99
CA ILE A 77 4.61 -4.05 -30.75
C ILE A 77 5.91 -4.79 -31.04
N GLN A 78 5.95 -5.63 -32.08
CA GLN A 78 7.17 -6.36 -32.45
C GLN A 78 8.34 -5.42 -32.80
N THR A 79 8.08 -4.34 -33.55
CA THR A 79 9.11 -3.33 -33.85
C THR A 79 9.67 -2.70 -32.57
N ARG A 80 8.81 -2.39 -31.59
CA ARG A 80 9.26 -1.85 -30.30
C ARG A 80 10.08 -2.88 -29.51
N ILE A 81 9.67 -4.14 -29.49
CA ILE A 81 10.40 -5.22 -28.80
C ILE A 81 11.81 -5.38 -29.37
N VAL A 82 11.94 -5.43 -30.70
CA VAL A 82 13.25 -5.52 -31.37
C VAL A 82 14.14 -4.35 -30.94
N LYS A 83 13.60 -3.12 -30.93
CA LYS A 83 14.33 -1.94 -30.47
C LYS A 83 14.81 -2.07 -29.02
N GLU A 84 13.95 -2.48 -28.09
CA GLU A 84 14.32 -2.64 -26.67
C GLU A 84 15.38 -3.75 -26.46
N ILE A 85 15.34 -4.83 -27.25
CA ILE A 85 16.37 -5.87 -27.26
C ILE A 85 17.69 -5.33 -27.81
N THR A 86 17.67 -4.60 -28.92
CA THR A 86 18.87 -3.96 -29.50
C THR A 86 19.50 -2.97 -28.53
N GLU A 87 18.67 -2.22 -27.79
CA GLU A 87 19.10 -1.28 -26.74
C GLU A 87 19.46 -1.96 -25.41
N LYS A 88 19.44 -3.31 -25.35
CA LYS A 88 19.74 -4.13 -24.16
C LYS A 88 18.89 -3.82 -22.93
N ARG A 89 17.66 -3.33 -23.14
CA ARG A 89 16.66 -3.07 -22.10
C ARG A 89 15.72 -4.26 -21.86
N LEU A 90 15.72 -5.23 -22.77
CA LEU A 90 14.93 -6.45 -22.71
C LEU A 90 15.78 -7.65 -23.14
N LEU A 91 15.63 -8.80 -22.46
CA LEU A 91 16.29 -10.03 -22.88
C LEU A 91 15.57 -10.66 -24.09
N LYS A 92 16.32 -11.34 -24.96
CA LYS A 92 15.79 -11.91 -26.23
C LYS A 92 14.59 -12.86 -26.06
N ASN A 93 14.52 -13.57 -24.93
CA ASN A 93 13.46 -14.55 -24.64
C ASN A 93 12.49 -14.06 -23.54
N GLU A 94 12.58 -12.79 -23.15
CA GLU A 94 11.71 -12.22 -22.12
C GLU A 94 10.42 -11.71 -22.73
N ILE A 95 9.28 -12.08 -22.13
CA ILE A 95 7.98 -11.56 -22.51
C ILE A 95 7.84 -10.16 -21.88
N PRO A 96 7.74 -9.08 -22.68
CA PRO A 96 7.81 -7.69 -22.22
C PRO A 96 6.47 -7.21 -21.66
N ILE A 97 5.92 -7.94 -20.69
CA ILE A 97 4.66 -7.58 -20.04
C ILE A 97 4.77 -7.67 -18.51
N ALA A 98 4.37 -6.57 -17.86
CA ALA A 98 4.28 -6.50 -16.42
C ALA A 98 3.05 -7.25 -15.90
N THR A 99 3.17 -7.90 -14.75
CA THR A 99 2.07 -8.64 -14.09
C THR A 99 0.83 -7.78 -13.82
N LEU A 100 1.00 -6.47 -13.59
CA LEU A 100 -0.11 -5.54 -13.35
C LEU A 100 -0.72 -4.99 -14.63
N ALA A 101 -0.13 -5.23 -15.81
CA ALA A 101 -0.57 -4.57 -17.03
C ALA A 101 -1.98 -5.01 -17.46
N PHE A 102 -2.34 -6.26 -17.20
CA PHE A 102 -3.65 -6.82 -17.56
C PHE A 102 -4.21 -7.66 -16.42
N PRO A 103 -5.29 -7.21 -15.77
CA PRO A 103 -6.01 -8.03 -14.82
C PRO A 103 -6.97 -9.01 -15.50
N GLU A 104 -7.15 -10.17 -14.88
CA GLU A 104 -8.29 -11.05 -15.17
C GLU A 104 -9.55 -10.49 -14.50
N LEU A 105 -10.63 -10.31 -15.27
CA LEU A 105 -11.93 -9.94 -14.72
C LEU A 105 -12.64 -11.19 -14.17
N LEU A 106 -13.08 -11.10 -12.92
CA LEU A 106 -13.79 -12.18 -12.22
C LEU A 106 -15.30 -11.91 -12.24
N LYS A 107 -16.09 -12.97 -12.44
CA LYS A 107 -17.55 -12.87 -12.57
C LYS A 107 -18.29 -12.82 -11.24
N ASP A 108 -17.65 -13.25 -10.15
CA ASP A 108 -18.27 -13.23 -8.83
C ASP A 108 -18.51 -11.80 -8.38
N LYS A 109 -19.69 -11.53 -7.80
CA LYS A 109 -20.09 -10.20 -7.33
C LYS A 109 -20.35 -10.12 -5.83
N LYS A 110 -20.02 -11.17 -5.07
CA LYS A 110 -20.23 -11.17 -3.62
C LYS A 110 -19.03 -10.55 -2.92
N ALA A 111 -19.21 -9.32 -2.46
CA ALA A 111 -18.28 -8.63 -1.57
C ALA A 111 -18.98 -8.32 -0.25
N GLU A 112 -18.44 -8.86 0.85
CA GLU A 112 -18.88 -8.55 2.21
C GLU A 112 -18.43 -7.14 2.64
N TYR A 113 -17.27 -6.71 2.15
CA TYR A 113 -16.68 -5.40 2.40
C TYR A 113 -16.76 -4.52 1.16
N ILE A 114 -16.58 -3.21 1.33
CA ILE A 114 -16.56 -2.28 0.19
C ILE A 114 -15.38 -2.58 -0.74
N THR A 115 -14.20 -2.83 -0.17
CA THR A 115 -13.03 -3.30 -0.91
C THR A 115 -12.29 -4.35 -0.10
N SER A 116 -11.92 -5.46 -0.76
CA SER A 116 -11.04 -6.49 -0.21
C SER A 116 -9.87 -6.74 -1.15
N VAL A 117 -8.66 -6.75 -0.59
CA VAL A 117 -7.45 -7.25 -1.26
C VAL A 117 -7.13 -8.62 -0.69
N ILE A 118 -7.19 -9.62 -1.56
CA ILE A 118 -6.97 -11.04 -1.26
C ILE A 118 -5.67 -11.44 -1.95
N LEU A 119 -4.82 -12.15 -1.22
CA LEU A 119 -3.47 -12.49 -1.65
C LEU A 119 -3.30 -14.01 -1.52
N GLN A 120 -2.74 -14.65 -2.54
CA GLN A 120 -2.16 -15.98 -2.38
C GLN A 120 -0.66 -15.84 -2.28
N PHE A 121 -0.14 -16.19 -1.11
CA PHE A 121 1.29 -16.10 -0.84
C PHE A 121 2.07 -17.19 -1.59
N LYS A 122 3.32 -16.89 -1.92
CA LYS A 122 4.29 -17.92 -2.30
C LYS A 122 4.59 -18.80 -1.09
N GLU A 123 5.09 -20.00 -1.36
CA GLU A 123 5.56 -20.90 -0.30
C GLU A 123 6.62 -20.23 0.58
N GLY A 124 6.59 -20.50 1.88
CA GLY A 124 7.53 -19.93 2.86
C GLY A 124 7.29 -18.47 3.25
N GLN A 125 6.28 -17.79 2.70
CA GLN A 125 6.03 -16.37 3.01
C GLN A 125 5.13 -16.14 4.23
N LEU A 126 4.49 -17.18 4.76
CA LEU A 126 3.55 -17.04 5.89
C LEU A 126 4.23 -16.49 7.15
N GLY A 127 5.35 -17.09 7.58
CA GLY A 127 6.09 -16.65 8.77
C GLY A 127 6.49 -15.17 8.73
N PRO A 128 7.19 -14.70 7.68
CA PRO A 128 7.53 -13.28 7.53
C PRO A 128 6.33 -12.33 7.57
N ILE A 129 5.17 -12.75 7.06
CA ILE A 129 3.94 -11.95 7.09
C ILE A 129 3.38 -11.88 8.51
N GLU A 130 3.37 -13.00 9.24
CA GLU A 130 2.93 -13.05 10.63
C GLU A 130 3.79 -12.13 11.51
N GLU A 131 5.11 -12.17 11.37
CA GLU A 131 6.03 -11.26 12.05
C GLU A 131 5.75 -9.77 11.74
N GLN A 132 5.37 -9.46 10.49
CA GLN A 132 5.01 -8.09 10.11
C GLN A 132 3.69 -7.64 10.75
N LEU A 133 2.70 -8.53 10.83
CA LEU A 133 1.41 -8.24 11.48
C LEU A 133 1.56 -8.03 12.99
N GLU A 134 2.46 -8.78 13.62
CA GLU A 134 2.81 -8.62 15.04
C GLU A 134 3.45 -7.26 15.34
N LYS A 135 4.22 -6.69 14.40
CA LYS A 135 4.86 -5.37 14.53
C LYS A 135 3.89 -4.19 14.40
N ILE A 136 2.65 -4.40 13.97
CA ILE A 136 1.64 -3.34 13.95
C ILE A 136 1.35 -2.91 15.39
N SER A 137 1.80 -1.72 15.75
CA SER A 137 1.66 -1.16 17.10
C SER A 137 0.57 -0.08 17.16
N GLU A 138 0.18 0.33 18.36
CA GLU A 138 -0.82 1.37 18.61
C GLU A 138 -0.46 2.70 17.93
N GLU A 139 0.82 3.06 17.96
CA GLU A 139 1.35 4.28 17.36
C GLU A 139 1.13 4.34 15.84
N THR A 140 0.98 3.19 15.19
CA THR A 140 0.64 3.11 13.75
C THR A 140 -0.66 3.88 13.46
N LEU A 141 -1.67 3.79 14.34
CA LEU A 141 -2.95 4.48 14.15
C LEU A 141 -2.85 6.00 14.33
N LEU A 142 -1.86 6.51 15.07
CA LEU A 142 -1.65 7.95 15.29
C LEU A 142 -1.44 8.68 13.96
N PHE A 143 -0.80 8.03 12.99
CA PHE A 143 -0.42 8.65 11.73
C PHE A 143 -1.35 8.33 10.55
N LEU A 144 -2.40 7.52 10.78
CA LEU A 144 -3.37 7.14 9.76
C LEU A 144 -4.65 8.00 9.84
N PRO A 145 -4.80 9.10 9.07
CA PRO A 145 -5.83 10.11 9.32
C PRO A 145 -7.28 9.58 9.27
N ASN A 146 -7.55 8.61 8.40
CA ASN A 146 -8.91 8.12 8.15
C ASN A 146 -9.20 6.74 8.77
N ILE A 147 -8.17 6.02 9.21
CA ILE A 147 -8.34 4.69 9.80
C ILE A 147 -8.61 4.87 11.29
N ARG A 148 -9.72 4.31 11.78
CA ARG A 148 -10.14 4.35 13.19
C ARG A 148 -10.00 3.01 13.90
N LYS A 149 -9.97 1.91 13.14
CA LYS A 149 -9.92 0.56 13.70
C LYS A 149 -9.07 -0.33 12.81
N ILE A 150 -8.22 -1.14 13.41
CA ILE A 150 -7.50 -2.23 12.75
C ILE A 150 -7.81 -3.50 13.52
N VAL A 151 -8.22 -4.54 12.81
CA VAL A 151 -8.47 -5.88 13.37
C VAL A 151 -7.62 -6.87 12.59
N VAL A 152 -6.83 -7.66 13.30
CA VAL A 152 -6.09 -8.78 12.74
C VAL A 152 -6.76 -10.06 13.21
N VAL A 153 -7.20 -10.86 12.25
CA VAL A 153 -7.88 -12.13 12.49
C VAL A 153 -7.02 -13.25 11.90
N LYS A 154 -6.75 -14.29 12.68
CA LYS A 154 -6.04 -15.51 12.28
C LYS A 154 -6.90 -16.70 12.70
N ASP A 155 -7.12 -17.66 11.79
CA ASP A 155 -7.91 -18.86 12.07
C ASP A 155 -9.30 -18.60 12.67
N ARG A 156 -9.92 -17.49 12.25
CA ARG A 156 -11.22 -16.96 12.73
C ARG A 156 -11.20 -16.38 14.15
N GLU A 157 -10.05 -16.27 14.77
CA GLU A 157 -9.86 -15.63 16.07
C GLU A 157 -9.22 -14.24 15.90
N THR A 158 -9.71 -13.27 16.65
CA THR A 158 -9.10 -11.94 16.71
C THR A 158 -7.83 -12.01 17.54
N ILE A 159 -6.68 -11.81 16.90
CA ILE A 159 -5.36 -11.85 17.57
C ILE A 159 -4.84 -10.45 17.91
N LYS A 160 -5.38 -9.41 17.28
CA LYS A 160 -5.04 -8.01 17.59
C LYS A 160 -6.18 -7.10 17.18
N GLU A 161 -6.50 -6.17 18.06
CA GLU A 161 -7.50 -5.15 17.82
C GLU A 161 -6.99 -3.81 18.32
N LEU A 162 -6.98 -2.81 17.45
CA LEU A 162 -6.53 -1.46 17.75
C LEU A 162 -7.65 -0.49 17.42
N HIS A 163 -7.98 0.37 18.37
CA HIS A 163 -9.02 1.39 18.24
C HIS A 163 -8.44 2.77 18.41
N LYS A 164 -8.86 3.69 17.56
CA LYS A 164 -8.52 5.11 17.67
C LYS A 164 -9.77 5.96 17.81
N THR A 165 -9.78 6.78 18.84
CA THR A 165 -10.67 7.94 19.00
C THR A 165 -9.88 9.22 18.78
N VAL A 166 -10.55 10.23 18.24
CA VAL A 166 -9.95 11.54 17.95
C VAL A 166 -10.84 12.57 18.62
N ASP A 167 -10.40 13.08 19.77
CA ASP A 167 -11.15 14.09 20.53
C ASP A 167 -10.98 15.47 19.89
N THR A 168 -9.73 15.80 19.53
CA THR A 168 -9.38 16.97 18.73
C THR A 168 -8.31 16.59 17.69
N GLU A 169 -8.00 17.47 16.74
CA GLU A 169 -6.90 17.20 15.78
C GLU A 169 -5.55 16.94 16.46
N GLN A 170 -5.40 17.39 17.71
CA GLN A 170 -4.17 17.31 18.50
C GLN A 170 -4.24 16.31 19.65
N LEU A 171 -5.39 15.71 19.93
CA LEU A 171 -5.55 14.74 21.01
C LEU A 171 -6.17 13.46 20.47
N ILE A 172 -5.37 12.40 20.48
CA ILE A 172 -5.72 11.10 19.91
C ILE A 172 -5.54 10.04 20.98
N THR A 173 -6.55 9.23 21.22
CA THR A 173 -6.46 8.06 22.07
C THR A 173 -6.43 6.81 21.21
N VAL A 174 -5.44 5.95 21.44
CA VAL A 174 -5.36 4.63 20.84
C VAL A 174 -5.44 3.59 21.95
N ASN A 175 -6.46 2.75 21.93
CA ASN A 175 -6.83 1.86 23.03
C ASN A 175 -6.96 2.66 24.34
N ASP A 176 -6.04 2.45 25.29
CA ASP A 176 -6.05 3.09 26.60
C ASP A 176 -5.00 4.22 26.73
N LYS A 177 -4.24 4.50 25.67
CA LYS A 177 -3.17 5.50 25.66
C LYS A 177 -3.61 6.78 24.95
N THR A 178 -3.53 7.90 25.66
CA THR A 178 -3.79 9.22 25.10
C THR A 178 -2.50 9.90 24.66
N TRP A 179 -2.52 10.48 23.47
CA TRP A 179 -1.40 11.09 22.79
C TRP A 179 -1.72 12.52 22.39
N ASN A 180 -0.83 13.43 22.75
CA ASN A 180 -0.75 14.74 22.14
C ASN A 180 -0.08 14.61 20.77
N VAL A 181 -0.67 15.20 19.73
CA VAL A 181 -0.18 15.09 18.36
C VAL A 181 -0.08 16.47 17.72
N TYR A 182 1.15 16.89 17.45
CA TYR A 182 1.43 18.07 16.66
C TYR A 182 1.68 17.69 15.20
N ARG A 183 1.10 18.41 14.24
CA ARG A 183 1.30 18.15 12.82
C ARG A 183 1.72 19.41 12.10
N LYS A 184 2.63 19.27 11.14
CA LYS A 184 2.98 20.33 10.22
C LYS A 184 3.02 19.79 8.79
N LYS A 185 2.30 20.45 7.89
CA LYS A 185 2.19 20.10 6.49
C LYS A 185 2.94 21.10 5.60
N ASP A 186 3.22 20.70 4.37
CA ASP A 186 3.79 21.53 3.30
C ASP A 186 5.11 22.22 3.69
N GLN A 187 5.94 21.53 4.47
CA GLN A 187 7.26 22.02 4.83
C GLN A 187 8.21 21.85 3.65
N VAL A 188 9.18 22.74 3.52
CA VAL A 188 10.19 22.69 2.45
C VAL A 188 11.56 22.53 3.09
N TYR A 189 12.26 21.47 2.70
CA TYR A 189 13.68 21.27 2.98
C TYR A 189 14.47 21.56 1.69
N LYS A 190 15.78 21.77 1.82
CA LYS A 190 16.72 22.16 0.74
C LYS A 190 16.36 21.58 -0.63
N ASP A 191 16.54 22.38 -1.68
CA ASP A 191 16.26 22.02 -3.09
C ASP A 191 14.79 21.68 -3.39
N ASN A 192 13.84 22.41 -2.79
CA ASN A 192 12.38 22.25 -3.01
C ASN A 192 11.81 20.87 -2.61
N VAL A 193 12.49 20.13 -1.74
CA VAL A 193 11.96 18.86 -1.21
C VAL A 193 10.85 19.17 -0.22
N LYS A 194 9.61 18.87 -0.59
CA LYS A 194 8.45 19.05 0.29
C LYS A 194 8.29 17.86 1.24
N PHE A 195 7.97 18.13 2.50
CA PHE A 195 7.73 17.11 3.51
C PHE A 195 6.64 17.50 4.50
N ASN A 196 6.03 16.48 5.10
CA ASN A 196 5.10 16.59 6.21
C ASN A 196 5.70 15.88 7.42
N TYR A 197 5.44 16.37 8.63
CA TYR A 197 5.82 15.68 9.84
C TYR A 197 4.73 15.77 10.91
N ALA A 198 4.74 14.79 11.81
CA ALA A 198 3.92 14.78 13.00
C ALA A 198 4.75 14.33 14.20
N ILE A 199 4.58 14.99 15.33
CA ILE A 199 5.19 14.63 16.61
C ILE A 199 4.06 14.13 17.50
N ALA A 200 4.23 12.98 18.13
CA ALA A 200 3.30 12.43 19.10
C ALA A 200 4.02 12.16 20.43
N TRP A 201 3.42 12.54 21.55
CA TRP A 201 3.96 12.30 22.88
C TRP A 201 2.83 12.07 23.90
N GLN A 202 3.17 11.46 25.02
CA GLN A 202 2.29 11.31 26.17
C GLN A 202 2.81 12.20 27.30
N ASP A 203 1.92 12.82 28.09
CA ASP A 203 2.36 13.74 29.14
C ASP A 203 3.15 13.05 30.27
N ASN A 204 2.95 11.74 30.46
CA ASN A 204 3.71 10.93 31.41
C ASN A 204 5.09 10.50 30.88
N MET A 205 5.36 10.64 29.57
CA MET A 205 6.64 10.31 28.91
C MET A 205 7.17 8.89 29.22
N GLU A 206 6.27 7.95 29.52
CA GLU A 206 6.65 6.58 29.94
C GLU A 206 7.17 5.74 28.78
N ASP A 207 6.67 5.98 27.56
CA ASP A 207 7.07 5.26 26.36
C ASP A 207 8.31 5.89 25.70
N ALA A 208 9.28 5.05 25.33
CA ALA A 208 10.42 5.49 24.53
C ALA A 208 9.95 5.94 23.14
N GLY A 209 10.36 7.15 22.73
CA GLY A 209 10.04 7.67 21.40
C GLY A 209 10.84 7.00 20.29
N TYR A 210 10.25 6.91 19.09
CA TYR A 210 10.92 6.41 17.88
C TYR A 210 10.56 7.25 16.66
N PHE A 211 11.40 7.16 15.63
CA PHE A 211 11.03 7.65 14.31
C PHE A 211 10.10 6.68 13.60
N TYR A 212 9.10 7.23 12.91
CA TYR A 212 8.14 6.50 12.10
C TYR A 212 8.18 7.01 10.66
N ASN A 213 8.14 6.07 9.72
CA ASN A 213 7.79 6.33 8.33
C ASN A 213 6.66 5.36 7.97
N TYR A 214 5.45 5.76 8.36
CA TYR A 214 4.22 4.93 8.45
C TYR A 214 4.29 3.82 9.51
N PHE A 215 5.41 3.11 9.57
CA PHE A 215 5.73 2.13 10.59
C PHE A 215 6.91 2.59 11.44
N LYS A 216 7.00 2.02 12.64
CA LYS A 216 8.12 2.23 13.57
C LYS A 216 9.43 1.86 12.88
N THR A 217 10.43 2.70 13.00
CA THR A 217 11.81 2.41 12.59
C THR A 217 12.66 2.07 13.82
N ASP A 218 13.86 1.53 13.59
CA ASP A 218 14.80 1.22 14.67
C ASP A 218 15.54 2.47 15.20
N VAL A 219 15.25 3.66 14.65
CA VAL A 219 15.85 4.91 15.09
C VAL A 219 15.07 5.45 16.29
N ARG A 220 15.72 5.44 17.46
CA ARG A 220 15.17 5.95 18.72
C ARG A 220 15.25 7.48 18.78
N THR A 221 14.26 8.11 19.40
CA THR A 221 14.28 9.53 19.82
C THR A 221 14.36 9.61 21.35
N LEU A 222 14.47 10.81 21.92
CA LEU A 222 14.49 10.97 23.38
C LEU A 222 13.14 10.54 23.99
N GLU A 223 12.11 11.37 23.86
CA GLU A 223 10.85 11.23 24.61
C GLU A 223 9.59 11.43 23.74
N PHE A 224 9.74 11.58 22.41
CA PHE A 224 8.61 11.81 21.52
C PHE A 224 8.69 10.94 20.28
N THR A 225 7.56 10.43 19.82
CA THR A 225 7.47 9.69 18.57
C THR A 225 7.38 10.67 17.39
N LEU A 226 8.30 10.59 16.44
CA LEU A 226 8.31 11.46 15.25
C LEU A 226 7.94 10.68 14.00
N TYR A 227 6.80 11.01 13.41
CA TYR A 227 6.47 10.61 12.05
C TYR A 227 6.93 11.66 11.05
N TYR A 228 7.52 11.21 9.95
CA TYR A 228 7.79 12.07 8.80
C TYR A 228 7.41 11.36 7.50
N SER A 229 7.01 12.16 6.52
CA SER A 229 6.78 11.73 5.15
C SER A 229 7.37 12.75 4.20
N CYS A 230 8.31 12.31 3.38
CA CYS A 230 8.89 13.14 2.31
C CYS A 230 8.19 12.85 0.99
N TYR A 231 7.90 13.91 0.24
CA TYR A 231 7.40 13.83 -1.12
C TYR A 231 8.59 14.05 -2.07
N PHE A 232 8.94 13.02 -2.84
CA PHE A 232 9.91 13.10 -3.95
C PHE A 232 9.18 13.25 -5.28
#